data_AF-A0A4D8XMZ7-F1
#
_entry.id   AF-A0A4D8XMZ7-F1
#
_cell.length_a   1.000
_cell.length_b   1.000
_cell.length_c   1.000
_cell.angle_alpha   90.00
_cell.angle_beta   90.00
_cell.angle_gamma   90.00
#
_symmetry.space_group_name_H-M   'P 1'
#
loop_
_entity.id
_entity.type
_entity.pdbx_description
1 polymer ?
#
loop_
_entity_poly.entity_id
_entity_poly.type
_entity_poly.pdbx_seq_one_letter_code
_entity_poly.pdbx_strand_id
1 'polypeptide(L)' 'MSSRFLFFVLFSVLLAATVVMANNENIMLKRGAPCKCGSKSGVYWFLRLKRCPGGKGYTGNCAYFAGICCY' A
#
# COMPACT_ATOMS: atom_id res chain seq x y z
N MET A 1 7.43 -42.25 -0.90
CA MET A 1 6.55 -41.14 -1.35
C MET A 1 7.44 -39.97 -1.72
N SER A 2 7.47 -39.63 -3.01
CA SER A 2 8.60 -38.98 -3.66
C SER A 2 8.86 -37.54 -3.20
N SER A 3 10.06 -37.29 -2.66
CA SER A 3 10.61 -35.96 -2.33
C SER A 3 10.43 -34.92 -3.45
N ARG A 4 10.42 -35.37 -4.71
CA ARG A 4 10.14 -34.55 -5.89
C ARG A 4 8.76 -33.88 -5.85
N PHE A 5 7.72 -34.55 -5.34
CA PHE A 5 6.39 -33.95 -5.20
C PHE A 5 6.35 -32.85 -4.13
N LEU A 6 7.16 -32.97 -3.07
CA LEU A 6 7.24 -31.93 -2.03
C LEU A 6 7.83 -30.63 -2.58
N PHE A 7 8.84 -30.71 -3.45
CA PHE A 7 9.39 -29.53 -4.12
C PHE A 7 8.36 -28.83 -5.01
N PHE A 8 7.60 -29.59 -5.80
CA PHE A 8 6.54 -29.01 -6.63
C PHE A 8 5.45 -28.34 -5.79
N VAL A 9 5.05 -28.97 -4.68
CA VAL A 9 4.06 -28.39 -3.75
C VAL A 9 4.60 -27.11 -3.11
N LEU A 10 5.82 -27.12 -2.58
CA LEU A 10 6.44 -25.93 -1.96
C LEU A 10 6.61 -24.79 -2.97
N PHE A 11 7.04 -25.09 -4.19
CA PHE A 11 7.18 -24.09 -5.24
C PHE A 11 5.81 -23.52 -5.64
N SER A 12 4.78 -24.37 -5.76
CA SER A 12 3.42 -23.92 -6.06
C SER A 12 2.83 -23.03 -4.94
N VAL A 13 3.08 -23.35 -3.67
CA VAL A 13 2.67 -22.53 -2.52
C VAL A 13 3.40 -21.19 -2.51
N LEU A 14 4.69 -21.17 -2.84
CA LEU A 14 5.48 -19.94 -2.91
C LEU A 14 4.97 -19.02 -4.03
N LEU A 15 4.67 -19.58 -5.20
CA LEU A 15 4.06 -18.83 -6.32
C LEU A 15 2.64 -18.35 -5.99
N ALA A 16 1.83 -19.15 -5.31
CA ALA A 16 0.50 -18.73 -4.88
C ALA A 16 0.57 -17.58 -3.86
N ALA A 17 1.51 -17.63 -2.90
CA ALA A 17 1.70 -16.58 -1.92
C ALA A 17 2.15 -15.25 -2.57
N THR A 18 3.08 -15.30 -3.54
CA THR A 18 3.50 -14.09 -4.27
C THR A 18 2.36 -13.50 -5.10
N VAL A 19 1.53 -14.33 -5.74
CA VAL A 19 0.35 -13.86 -6.50
C VAL A 19 -0.73 -13.30 -5.58
N VAL A 20 -0.95 -13.83 -4.38
CA VAL A 20 -1.88 -13.26 -3.41
C VAL A 20 -1.37 -11.91 -2.87
N MET A 21 -0.06 -11.77 -2.67
CA MET A 21 0.56 -10.49 -2.28
C MET A 21 0.57 -9.48 -3.44
N ALA A 22 0.77 -9.93 -4.68
CA ALA A 22 0.70 -9.11 -5.87
C ALA A 22 -0.74 -8.68 -6.16
N ASN A 23 -1.72 -9.59 -6.16
CA ASN A 23 -3.13 -9.28 -6.45
C ASN A 23 -3.83 -8.40 -5.40
N ASN A 24 -3.19 -8.10 -4.27
CA ASN A 24 -3.59 -6.98 -3.42
C ASN A 24 -3.08 -5.61 -3.95
N GLU A 25 -2.72 -5.54 -5.24
CA GLU A 25 -2.31 -4.33 -5.94
C GLU A 25 -3.45 -3.41 -6.37
N ASN A 26 -4.72 -3.71 -6.02
CA ASN A 26 -5.87 -2.98 -6.56
C ASN A 26 -6.73 -2.18 -5.57
N ILE A 27 -6.45 -2.14 -4.26
CA ILE A 27 -7.32 -1.35 -3.32
C ILE A 27 -6.58 -0.28 -2.48
N MET A 28 -5.29 -0.45 -2.12
CA MET A 28 -4.67 0.45 -1.11
C MET A 28 -3.57 1.40 -1.63
N LEU A 29 -3.11 1.26 -2.88
CA LEU A 29 -2.01 2.10 -3.43
C LEU A 29 -2.46 3.18 -4.42
N LYS A 30 -3.60 3.01 -5.12
CA LYS A 30 -4.14 4.05 -6.02
C LYS A 30 -5.00 5.10 -5.32
N ARG A 31 -5.53 4.78 -4.15
CA ARG A 31 -6.32 5.67 -3.31
C ARG A 31 -5.69 5.59 -1.92
N GLY A 32 -4.87 6.59 -1.59
CA GLY A 32 -4.09 6.57 -0.36
C GLY A 32 -4.94 6.26 0.88
N ALA A 33 -4.33 5.63 1.88
CA ALA A 33 -5.04 5.19 3.08
C ALA A 33 -5.70 6.38 3.81
N PRO A 34 -6.85 6.21 4.48
CA PRO A 34 -7.43 7.29 5.26
C PRO A 34 -6.49 7.68 6.41
N CYS A 35 -6.29 8.98 6.60
CA CYS A 35 -5.49 9.53 7.70
C CYS A 35 -6.18 10.73 8.34
N LYS A 36 -5.77 11.09 9.56
CA LYS A 36 -6.34 12.21 10.30
C LYS A 36 -5.26 13.21 10.70
N CYS A 37 -5.32 14.41 10.14
CA CYS A 37 -4.53 15.51 10.68
C CYS A 37 -5.36 16.35 11.64
N GLY A 38 -5.25 16.06 12.94
CA GLY A 38 -6.10 16.67 13.96
C GLY A 38 -7.57 16.37 13.69
N SER A 39 -8.37 17.42 13.44
CA SER A 39 -9.79 17.31 13.11
C SER A 39 -10.08 17.15 11.60
N LYS A 40 -9.06 17.10 10.75
CA LYS A 40 -9.21 16.96 9.29
C LYS A 40 -8.96 15.52 8.86
N SER A 41 -9.87 14.96 8.06
CA SER A 41 -9.68 13.65 7.41
C SER A 41 -9.04 13.85 6.04
N GLY A 42 -8.06 13.02 5.70
CA GLY A 42 -7.31 13.11 4.46
C GLY A 42 -6.89 11.76 3.89
N VAL A 43 -6.00 11.82 2.91
CA VAL A 43 -5.46 10.70 2.15
C VAL A 43 -3.95 10.61 2.43
N TYR A 44 -3.51 9.46 2.94
CA TYR A 44 -2.13 9.14 3.22
C TYR A 44 -1.42 8.69 1.96
N TRP A 45 -0.28 9.31 1.71
CA TRP A 45 0.61 8.99 0.61
C TRP A 45 1.91 8.41 1.18
N PHE A 46 2.07 7.10 1.02
CA PHE A 46 3.29 6.39 1.37
C PHE A 46 4.47 6.86 0.52
N LEU A 47 5.67 6.91 1.11
CA LEU A 47 6.93 7.35 0.50
C LEU A 47 6.92 8.78 -0.08
N ARG A 48 5.95 9.59 0.32
CA ARG A 48 5.84 10.97 -0.11
C ARG A 48 6.10 11.89 1.08
N LEU A 49 7.20 12.62 1.07
CA LEU A 49 7.73 13.27 2.29
C LEU A 49 7.43 14.77 2.40
N LYS A 50 7.20 15.48 1.28
CA LYS A 50 7.20 16.96 1.29
C LYS A 50 6.01 17.66 0.65
N ARG A 51 5.32 17.02 -0.31
CA ARG A 51 4.22 17.67 -1.04
C ARG A 51 3.12 16.70 -1.39
N CYS A 52 1.89 17.16 -1.28
CA CYS A 52 0.73 16.45 -1.78
C CYS A 52 0.71 16.42 -3.30
N PRO A 53 0.05 15.43 -3.92
CA PRO A 53 -0.16 15.44 -5.36
C PRO A 53 -0.99 16.66 -5.76
N GLY A 54 -0.49 17.40 -6.75
CA GLY A 54 -1.24 18.48 -7.40
C GLY A 54 -2.46 17.94 -8.15
N GLY A 55 -3.43 18.82 -8.41
CA GLY A 55 -4.65 18.48 -9.17
C GLY A 55 -5.70 17.70 -8.38
N LYS A 56 -5.54 17.54 -7.06
CA LYS A 56 -6.46 16.79 -6.17
C LYS A 56 -7.23 17.67 -5.19
N GLY A 57 -7.00 18.99 -5.19
CA GLY A 57 -7.75 19.94 -4.35
C GLY A 57 -7.41 19.93 -2.85
N TYR A 58 -6.26 19.37 -2.46
CA TYR A 58 -5.84 19.38 -1.06
C TYR A 58 -5.59 20.81 -0.56
N THR A 59 -6.13 21.10 0.61
CA THR A 59 -5.99 22.38 1.32
C THR A 59 -4.72 22.44 2.15
N GLY A 60 -4.24 21.28 2.63
CA GLY A 60 -3.07 21.21 3.48
C GLY A 60 -2.49 19.81 3.59
N ASN A 61 -1.44 19.69 4.41
CA ASN A 61 -0.77 18.42 4.61
C ASN A 61 -0.15 18.31 6.00
N CYS A 62 0.05 17.07 6.43
CA CYS A 62 0.70 16.75 7.70
C CYS A 62 1.69 15.62 7.51
N ALA A 63 2.88 15.78 8.09
CA ALA A 63 3.91 14.76 8.06
C ALA A 63 3.46 13.52 8.84
N TYR A 64 3.67 12.35 8.25
CA TYR A 64 3.41 11.06 8.86
C TYR A 64 4.66 10.20 8.77
N PHE A 65 4.73 9.13 9.58
CA PHE A 65 5.82 8.17 9.47
C PHE A 65 5.85 7.57 8.05
N ALA A 66 7.02 7.66 7.41
CA ALA A 66 7.26 7.21 6.04
C ALA A 66 6.32 7.78 4.95
N GLY A 67 5.67 8.93 5.18
CA GLY A 67 4.76 9.52 4.20
C GLY A 67 4.15 10.86 4.61
N ILE A 68 3.04 11.22 3.96
CA ILE A 68 2.33 12.48 4.19
C ILE A 68 0.82 12.26 4.13
N CYS A 69 0.09 12.91 5.02
CA CYS A 69 -1.37 12.95 5.01
C CYS A 69 -1.84 14.25 4.34
N CYS A 70 -2.64 14.15 3.29
CA CYS A 70 -3.13 15.27 2.49
C CYS A 70 -4.64 15.42 2.66
N TYR A 71 -5.12 16.59 3.07
CA TYR A 71 -6.55 16.86 3.31
C TYR A 71 -7.03 18.10 2.53
#